data_AF-A0A950CGZ4-F1
#
_entry.id   AF-A0A950CGZ4-F1
#
_cell.length_a   1.000
_cell.length_b   1.000
_cell.length_c   1.000
_cell.angle_alpha   90.00
_cell.angle_beta   90.00
_cell.angle_gamma   90.00
#
_symmetry.space_group_name_H-M   'P 1'
#
loop_
_entity.id
_entity.type
_entity.pdbx_description
1 polymer ?
#
loop_
_entity_poly.entity_id
_entity_poly.type
_entity_poly.pdbx_seq_one_letter_code
_entity_poly.pdbx_strand_id
1 'polypeptide(L)'
;RNSGDQGGVTEGLFEFVWKGETLYARNHAVGDSYLFGWSTWPEEATAERPARRRERALIWRANYHPDGGQLFYPLRGQSFVVPLALPGDDVTPEKFVSFWCDGRRALYLHPNVWHGAVVPLDDEAEFLDRQGRVHARVSVNFVTEFGCYLGAPLRQP
;
A
#
# COMPACT_ATOMS: atom_id res chain seq x y z
N ARG A 1 -25.71 10.42 -22.10
CA ARG A 1 -25.06 11.03 -20.91
C ARG A 1 -24.40 9.95 -20.02
N ASN A 2 -23.76 8.94 -20.62
CA ASN A 2 -23.12 7.82 -19.90
C ASN A 2 -21.72 7.60 -20.50
N SER A 3 -20.88 8.63 -20.47
CA SER A 3 -19.56 8.56 -21.12
C SER A 3 -18.56 9.47 -20.41
N GLY A 4 -17.66 8.87 -19.63
CA GLY A 4 -16.40 9.48 -19.19
C GLY A 4 -16.50 10.68 -18.26
N ASP A 5 -17.69 11.10 -17.83
CA ASP A 5 -17.91 12.28 -16.98
C ASP A 5 -17.58 12.03 -15.49
N GLN A 6 -17.29 10.78 -15.13
CA GLN A 6 -16.80 10.36 -13.81
C GLN A 6 -15.26 10.43 -13.69
N GLY A 7 -14.54 10.66 -14.79
CA GLY A 7 -13.07 10.79 -14.77
C GLY A 7 -12.57 12.02 -14.01
N GLY A 8 -11.28 12.08 -13.67
CA GLY A 8 -10.69 13.20 -12.95
C GLY A 8 -9.81 12.76 -11.80
N VAL A 9 -9.46 13.70 -10.92
CA VAL A 9 -8.59 13.47 -9.76
C VAL A 9 -9.39 13.67 -8.47
N THR A 10 -9.16 12.81 -7.49
CA THR A 10 -9.57 13.02 -6.11
C THR A 10 -8.32 13.08 -5.22
N GLU A 11 -8.42 13.77 -4.09
CA GLU A 11 -7.34 13.87 -3.12
C GLU A 11 -7.87 13.86 -1.70
N GLY A 12 -7.03 13.39 -0.77
CA GLY A 12 -7.40 13.27 0.63
C GLY A 12 -6.26 12.76 1.48
N LEU A 13 -6.49 12.74 2.79
CA LEU A 13 -5.58 12.13 3.74
C LEU A 13 -5.60 10.61 3.58
N PHE A 14 -4.43 9.99 3.65
CA PHE A 14 -4.29 8.55 3.78
C PHE A 14 -3.54 8.24 5.08
N GLU A 15 -4.28 7.74 6.05
CA GLU A 15 -3.79 7.43 7.39
C GLU A 15 -3.43 5.96 7.49
N PHE A 16 -2.31 5.67 8.14
CA PHE A 16 -1.83 4.32 8.39
C PHE A 16 -1.54 4.18 9.87
N VAL A 17 -1.98 3.07 10.46
CA VAL A 17 -1.81 2.78 11.89
C VAL A 17 -1.45 1.31 12.08
N TRP A 18 -0.30 1.07 12.71
CA TRP A 18 0.03 -0.21 13.30
C TRP A 18 -0.69 -0.35 14.65
N LYS A 19 -1.49 -1.41 14.79
CA LYS A 19 -2.00 -1.86 16.09
C LYS A 19 -1.40 -3.21 16.37
N GLY A 20 -0.46 -3.25 17.31
CA GLY A 20 0.40 -4.41 17.50
C GLY A 20 1.03 -4.83 16.18
N GLU A 21 0.88 -6.10 15.81
CA GLU A 21 1.45 -6.63 14.58
C GLU A 21 0.58 -6.39 13.34
N THR A 22 -0.53 -5.66 13.42
CA THR A 22 -1.49 -5.51 12.31
C THR A 22 -1.51 -4.10 11.74
N LEU A 23 -1.38 -3.96 10.42
CA LEU A 23 -1.40 -2.67 9.73
C LEU A 23 -2.79 -2.37 9.16
N TYR A 24 -3.37 -1.27 9.64
CA TYR A 24 -4.61 -0.71 9.14
C TYR A 24 -4.34 0.58 8.37
N ALA A 25 -5.24 0.92 7.45
CA ALA A 25 -5.21 2.22 6.80
C ALA A 25 -6.61 2.74 6.45
N ARG A 26 -6.73 4.06 6.34
CA ARG A 26 -7.96 4.74 5.88
C ARG A 26 -7.63 5.74 4.80
N ASN A 27 -8.21 5.54 3.61
CA ASN A 27 -8.07 6.46 2.49
C ASN A 27 -9.29 7.37 2.42
N HIS A 28 -9.13 8.63 2.82
CA HIS A 28 -10.20 9.62 2.81
C HIS A 28 -10.51 10.17 1.41
N ALA A 29 -9.64 9.98 0.42
CA ALA A 29 -9.87 10.42 -0.96
C ALA A 29 -10.97 9.60 -1.67
N VAL A 30 -11.17 8.36 -1.23
CA VAL A 30 -12.20 7.43 -1.76
C VAL A 30 -13.13 6.84 -0.69
N GLY A 31 -12.89 7.14 0.60
CA GLY A 31 -13.76 6.72 1.71
C GLY A 31 -13.58 5.28 2.18
N ASP A 32 -12.49 4.61 1.80
CA ASP A 32 -12.22 3.21 2.09
C ASP A 32 -11.38 3.00 3.36
N SER A 33 -11.53 1.82 3.98
CA SER A 33 -10.66 1.33 5.06
C SER A 33 -10.06 -0.02 4.70
N TYR A 34 -8.82 -0.25 5.09
CA TYR A 34 -8.03 -1.42 4.67
C TYR A 34 -7.35 -2.11 5.85
N LEU A 35 -7.28 -3.43 5.75
CA LEU A 35 -6.28 -4.27 6.41
C LEU A 35 -5.17 -4.54 5.39
N PHE A 36 -3.99 -3.97 5.60
CA PHE A 36 -2.91 -4.03 4.60
C PHE A 36 -1.89 -5.13 4.82
N GLY A 37 -1.74 -5.60 6.04
CA GLY A 37 -0.81 -6.68 6.31
C GLY A 37 -0.50 -6.83 7.78
N TRP A 38 0.54 -7.62 8.03
CA TRP A 38 0.99 -7.97 9.37
C TRP A 38 2.51 -7.90 9.46
N SER A 39 3.06 -7.67 10.65
CA SER A 39 4.52 -7.71 10.86
C SER A 39 5.05 -9.11 11.21
N THR A 40 4.15 -10.04 11.55
CA THR A 40 4.40 -11.47 11.70
C THR A 40 3.32 -12.27 10.96
N TRP A 41 3.35 -13.59 11.06
CA TRP A 41 2.32 -14.45 10.48
C TRP A 41 0.92 -14.10 11.01
N PRO A 42 -0.12 -14.04 10.15
CA PRO A 42 -1.45 -13.58 10.56
C PRO A 42 -2.08 -14.40 11.69
N GLU A 43 -1.78 -15.70 11.76
CA GLU A 43 -2.22 -16.61 12.83
C GLU A 43 -1.57 -16.34 14.19
N GLU A 44 -0.45 -15.61 14.22
CA GLU A 44 0.26 -15.21 15.43
C GLU A 44 0.06 -13.73 15.79
N ALA A 45 -0.40 -12.92 14.83
CA ALA A 45 -0.49 -11.48 14.99
C ALA A 45 -1.58 -11.06 15.99
N THR A 46 -1.29 -10.06 16.82
CA THR A 46 -2.26 -9.46 17.74
C THR A 46 -2.34 -7.94 17.56
N ALA A 47 -3.53 -7.39 17.78
CA ALA A 47 -3.73 -5.94 17.80
C ALA A 47 -3.73 -5.35 19.21
N GLU A 48 -3.71 -6.21 20.24
CA GLU A 48 -3.94 -5.82 21.64
C GLU A 48 -2.64 -5.46 22.39
N ARG A 49 -1.49 -5.90 21.87
CA ARG A 49 -0.19 -5.70 22.50
C ARG A 49 0.70 -4.89 21.57
N PRO A 50 1.62 -4.06 22.08
CA PRO A 50 2.64 -3.44 21.26
C PRO A 50 3.43 -4.51 20.52
N ALA A 51 3.65 -4.33 19.22
CA ALA A 51 4.48 -5.25 18.46
C ALA A 51 5.89 -5.26 19.05
N ARG A 52 6.54 -6.43 18.96
CA ARG A 52 8.00 -6.46 18.98
C ARG A 52 8.55 -5.61 17.83
N ARG A 53 9.86 -5.35 17.84
CA ARG A 53 10.52 -4.67 16.72
C ARG A 53 10.10 -5.33 15.39
N ARG A 54 9.42 -4.56 14.54
CA ARG A 54 8.89 -5.02 13.26
C ARG A 54 10.04 -5.15 12.27
N GLU A 55 10.34 -6.37 11.82
CA GLU A 55 11.46 -6.63 10.87
C GLU A 55 11.02 -6.71 9.42
N ARG A 56 9.74 -7.03 9.19
CA ARG A 56 9.10 -7.17 7.89
C ARG A 56 7.62 -6.82 7.97
N ALA A 57 7.00 -6.63 6.82
CA ALA A 57 5.57 -6.67 6.63
C ALA A 57 5.20 -7.79 5.65
N LEU A 58 4.14 -8.51 5.95
CA LEU A 58 3.50 -9.53 5.13
C LEU A 58 2.27 -8.91 4.48
N ILE A 59 2.35 -8.70 3.17
CA ILE A 59 1.34 -8.03 2.36
C ILE A 59 0.60 -9.10 1.55
N TRP A 60 -0.74 -9.12 1.66
CA TRP A 60 -1.57 -10.17 1.07
C TRP A 60 -2.16 -9.79 -0.28
N ARG A 61 -2.12 -8.51 -0.66
CA ARG A 61 -2.66 -8.02 -1.93
C ARG A 61 -1.81 -6.93 -2.56
N ALA A 62 -1.90 -6.86 -3.87
CA ALA A 62 -1.42 -5.74 -4.67
C ALA A 62 -2.50 -5.35 -5.69
N ASN A 63 -2.36 -4.17 -6.27
CA ASN A 63 -3.22 -3.72 -7.35
C ASN A 63 -2.49 -2.73 -8.27
N TYR A 64 -3.08 -2.47 -9.43
CA TYR A 64 -2.76 -1.31 -10.25
C TYR A 64 -4.02 -0.54 -10.59
N HIS A 65 -3.82 0.74 -10.93
CA HIS A 65 -4.87 1.67 -11.31
C HIS A 65 -4.78 2.01 -12.81
N PRO A 66 -5.75 1.59 -13.65
CA PRO A 66 -5.78 1.95 -15.06
C PRO A 66 -6.39 3.33 -15.34
N ASP A 67 -7.16 3.89 -14.40
CA ASP A 67 -7.84 5.18 -14.55
C ASP A 67 -6.93 6.38 -14.27
N GLY A 68 -5.76 6.16 -13.66
CA GLY A 68 -4.79 7.20 -13.36
C GLY A 68 -3.63 6.70 -12.51
N GLY A 69 -2.61 7.54 -12.35
CA GLY A 69 -1.54 7.30 -11.39
C GLY A 69 -1.98 7.62 -9.96
N GLN A 70 -1.15 7.26 -8.99
CA GLN A 70 -1.36 7.54 -7.57
C GLN A 70 -0.12 8.18 -6.95
N LEU A 71 -0.34 9.29 -6.24
CA LEU A 71 0.69 10.03 -5.51
C LEU A 71 0.58 9.73 -4.02
N PHE A 72 1.70 9.39 -3.38
CA PHE A 72 1.86 9.34 -1.94
C PHE A 72 2.88 10.38 -1.50
N TYR A 73 2.43 11.46 -0.85
CA TYR A 73 3.31 12.48 -0.30
C TYR A 73 3.34 12.35 1.24
N PRO A 74 4.48 12.00 1.87
CA PRO A 74 4.58 11.88 3.33
C PRO A 74 4.47 13.26 3.99
N LEU A 75 3.42 13.50 4.76
CA LEU A 75 3.13 14.85 5.31
C LEU A 75 4.07 15.26 6.44
N ARG A 76 4.62 14.29 7.15
CA ARG A 76 5.53 14.51 8.29
C ARG A 76 6.90 13.85 8.10
N GLY A 77 7.22 13.46 6.86
CA GLY A 77 8.52 12.89 6.52
C GLY A 77 8.77 11.47 7.03
N GLN A 78 7.73 10.69 7.34
CA GLN A 78 7.89 9.28 7.71
C GLN A 78 8.51 8.48 6.57
N SER A 79 9.46 7.60 6.93
CA SER A 79 9.95 6.59 6.02
C SER A 79 8.93 5.49 5.82
N PHE A 80 8.90 4.92 4.62
CA PHE A 80 8.00 3.83 4.27
C PHE A 80 8.65 2.88 3.26
N VAL A 81 8.09 1.68 3.15
CA VAL A 81 8.40 0.74 2.08
C VAL A 81 7.18 0.46 1.23
N VAL A 82 7.43 0.12 -0.03
CA VAL A 82 6.38 -0.23 -0.98
C VAL A 82 6.90 -1.30 -1.95
N PRO A 83 6.24 -2.48 -2.05
CA PRO A 83 6.52 -3.42 -3.13
C PRO A 83 5.95 -2.91 -4.44
N LEU A 84 6.76 -2.88 -5.49
CA LEU A 84 6.37 -2.47 -6.84
C LEU A 84 6.71 -3.55 -7.87
N ALA A 85 5.88 -3.68 -8.91
CA ALA A 85 6.17 -4.48 -10.09
C ALA A 85 5.79 -3.72 -11.37
N LEU A 86 6.44 -4.08 -12.49
CA LEU A 86 6.19 -3.46 -13.79
C LEU A 86 4.76 -3.70 -14.28
N PRO A 87 4.19 -2.81 -15.12
CA PRO A 87 2.88 -3.01 -15.72
C PRO A 87 2.75 -4.29 -16.54
N GLY A 88 1.54 -4.84 -16.59
CA GLY A 88 1.16 -6.05 -17.34
C GLY A 88 0.21 -6.95 -16.55
N ASP A 89 -0.52 -7.84 -17.22
CA ASP A 89 -1.59 -8.60 -16.55
C ASP A 89 -1.10 -9.90 -15.87
N ASP A 90 0.04 -10.45 -16.29
CA ASP A 90 0.58 -11.72 -15.74
C ASP A 90 1.46 -11.49 -14.50
N VAL A 91 1.00 -10.75 -13.50
CA VAL A 91 1.81 -10.47 -12.30
C VAL A 91 2.04 -11.75 -11.48
N THR A 92 3.25 -11.93 -10.95
CA THR A 92 3.58 -13.02 -10.01
C THR A 92 4.33 -12.44 -8.80
N PRO A 93 4.37 -13.13 -7.65
CA PRO A 93 5.05 -12.62 -6.45
C PRO A 93 6.52 -12.22 -6.69
N GLU A 94 7.24 -12.97 -7.53
CA GLU A 94 8.69 -12.80 -7.78
C GLU A 94 8.99 -11.53 -8.61
N LYS A 95 7.98 -10.96 -9.27
CA LYS A 95 8.14 -9.72 -10.04
C LYS A 95 8.18 -8.48 -9.14
N PHE A 96 7.81 -8.59 -7.87
CA PHE A 96 7.81 -7.47 -6.94
C PHE A 96 9.18 -7.22 -6.34
N VAL A 97 9.58 -5.95 -6.32
CA VAL A 97 10.76 -5.45 -5.60
C VAL A 97 10.30 -4.42 -4.59
N SER A 98 10.81 -4.49 -3.36
CA SER A 98 10.52 -3.49 -2.33
C SER A 98 11.41 -2.28 -2.47
N PHE A 99 10.79 -1.10 -2.55
CA PHE A 99 11.46 0.19 -2.52
C PHE A 99 11.39 0.74 -1.10
N TRP A 100 12.51 1.27 -0.61
CA TRP A 100 12.56 2.04 0.62
C TRP A 100 12.58 3.53 0.30
N CYS A 101 11.67 4.27 0.93
CA CYS A 101 11.53 5.70 0.78
C CYS A 101 11.87 6.37 2.11
N ASP A 102 12.84 7.28 2.11
CA ASP A 102 13.33 7.99 3.31
C ASP A 102 12.36 9.04 3.86
N GLY A 103 11.22 9.26 3.20
CA GLY A 103 10.22 10.25 3.58
C GLY A 103 10.50 11.67 3.10
N ARG A 104 11.62 11.93 2.42
CA ARG A 104 11.98 13.30 1.96
C ARG A 104 11.37 13.68 0.62
N ARG A 105 10.84 12.70 -0.10
CA ARG A 105 10.26 12.86 -1.44
C ARG A 105 8.93 12.15 -1.52
N ALA A 106 8.05 12.67 -2.37
CA ALA A 106 6.83 11.98 -2.74
C ALA A 106 7.11 10.83 -3.69
N LEU A 107 6.28 9.80 -3.63
CA LEU A 107 6.26 8.71 -4.60
C LEU A 107 5.06 8.89 -5.51
N TYR A 108 5.30 9.02 -6.82
CA TYR A 108 4.26 9.00 -7.83
C TYR A 108 4.34 7.68 -8.61
N LEU A 109 3.26 6.91 -8.58
CA LEU A 109 3.10 5.70 -9.37
C LEU A 109 2.34 6.03 -10.64
N HIS A 110 2.93 5.69 -11.78
CA HIS A 110 2.27 5.82 -13.07
C HIS A 110 1.09 4.83 -13.18
N PRO A 111 0.09 5.11 -14.04
CA PRO A 111 -0.98 4.16 -14.33
C PRO A 111 -0.42 2.77 -14.67
N ASN A 112 -1.16 1.73 -14.29
CA ASN A 112 -0.84 0.31 -14.52
C ASN A 112 0.41 -0.23 -13.81
N VAL A 113 1.17 0.58 -13.06
CA VAL A 113 2.24 0.05 -12.20
C VAL A 113 1.60 -0.71 -11.04
N TRP A 114 1.99 -1.97 -10.85
CA TRP A 114 1.54 -2.76 -9.71
C TRP A 114 2.20 -2.26 -8.42
N HIS A 115 1.42 -2.15 -7.37
CA HIS A 115 1.92 -1.84 -6.04
C HIS A 115 1.21 -2.66 -4.96
N GLY A 116 2.00 -3.10 -3.98
CA GLY A 116 1.48 -3.59 -2.71
C GLY A 116 0.99 -2.44 -1.83
N ALA A 117 0.74 -2.75 -0.56
CA ALA A 117 0.49 -1.71 0.44
C ALA A 117 1.71 -0.79 0.59
N VAL A 118 1.46 0.51 0.78
CA VAL A 118 2.42 1.42 1.40
C VAL A 118 2.53 1.04 2.88
N VAL A 119 3.74 0.83 3.36
CA VAL A 119 3.99 0.37 4.73
C VAL A 119 4.90 1.34 5.46
N PRO A 120 4.39 2.12 6.43
CA PRO A 120 5.23 2.99 7.24
C PRO A 120 6.09 2.19 8.22
N LEU A 121 7.27 2.74 8.53
CA LEU A 121 8.15 2.18 9.57
C LEU A 121 7.69 2.61 10.97
N ASP A 122 7.17 3.82 11.11
CA ASP A 122 6.62 4.33 12.37
C ASP A 122 5.24 3.71 12.65
N ASP A 123 4.77 3.80 13.89
CA ASP A 123 3.45 3.25 14.29
C ASP A 123 2.29 3.96 13.59
N GLU A 124 2.44 5.25 13.29
CA GLU A 124 1.45 6.05 12.59
C GLU A 124 2.12 6.83 11.46
N ALA A 125 1.43 6.96 10.33
CA ALA A 125 1.87 7.80 9.22
C ALA A 125 0.69 8.41 8.46
N GLU A 126 0.93 9.59 7.94
CA GLU A 126 -0.04 10.38 7.19
C GLU A 126 0.55 10.77 5.83
N PHE A 127 -0.17 10.43 4.77
CA PHE A 127 0.18 10.81 3.41
C PHE A 127 -0.91 11.67 2.81
N LEU A 128 -0.53 12.70 2.05
CA LEU A 128 -1.43 13.26 1.05
C LEU A 128 -1.49 12.28 -0.12
N ASP A 129 -2.69 11.77 -0.37
CA ASP A 129 -3.00 10.88 -1.48
C ASP A 129 -3.70 11.67 -2.59
N ARG A 130 -3.24 11.49 -3.83
CA ARG A 130 -3.91 12.02 -5.04
C ARG A 130 -3.99 10.90 -6.06
N GLN A 131 -5.19 10.61 -6.55
CA GLN A 131 -5.43 9.45 -7.41
C GLN A 131 -6.60 9.68 -8.38
N GLY A 132 -6.83 8.73 -9.28
CA GLY A 132 -7.99 8.70 -10.15
C GLY A 132 -9.29 8.73 -9.36
N ARG A 133 -10.22 9.63 -9.72
CA ARG A 133 -11.51 9.80 -9.05
C ARG A 133 -12.41 8.57 -9.16
N VAL A 134 -12.25 7.77 -10.21
CA VAL A 134 -13.02 6.54 -10.43
C VAL A 134 -12.52 5.43 -9.50
N HIS A 135 -11.25 5.45 -9.12
CA HIS A 135 -10.58 4.42 -8.33
C HIS A 135 -10.71 3.03 -8.96
N ALA A 136 -10.61 2.99 -10.30
CA ALA A 136 -10.59 1.72 -11.01
C ALA A 136 -9.33 0.94 -10.60
N ARG A 137 -9.45 -0.37 -10.39
CA ARG A 137 -8.30 -1.20 -10.07
C ARG A 137 -8.45 -2.63 -10.53
N VAL A 138 -7.33 -3.22 -10.92
CA VAL A 138 -7.16 -4.68 -11.04
C VAL A 138 -6.33 -5.12 -9.85
N SER A 139 -6.78 -6.17 -9.16
CA SER A 139 -6.17 -6.62 -7.89
C SER A 139 -5.77 -8.09 -7.98
N VAL A 140 -4.71 -8.42 -7.24
CA VAL A 140 -4.28 -9.79 -6.95
C VAL A 140 -4.34 -10.03 -5.44
N ASN A 141 -4.78 -11.22 -5.04
CA ASN A 141 -4.71 -11.75 -3.69
C ASN A 141 -3.69 -12.88 -3.64
N PHE A 142 -2.50 -12.59 -3.09
CA PHE A 142 -1.38 -13.53 -3.07
C PHE A 142 -1.65 -14.80 -2.28
N VAL A 143 -2.48 -14.71 -1.23
CA VAL A 143 -2.78 -15.87 -0.38
C VAL A 143 -3.64 -16.87 -1.15
N THR A 144 -4.70 -16.41 -1.79
CA THR A 144 -5.64 -17.30 -2.49
C THR A 144 -5.15 -17.71 -3.87
N GLU A 145 -4.36 -16.87 -4.54
CA GLU A 145 -3.92 -17.12 -5.92
C GLU A 145 -2.53 -17.79 -5.98
N PHE A 146 -1.67 -17.56 -4.98
CA PHE A 146 -0.29 -18.06 -4.97
C PHE A 146 0.12 -18.78 -3.68
N GLY A 147 -0.73 -18.82 -2.64
CA GLY A 147 -0.43 -19.46 -1.37
C GLY A 147 0.68 -18.77 -0.57
N CYS A 148 0.92 -17.48 -0.79
CA CYS A 148 2.00 -16.75 -0.13
C CYS A 148 1.63 -15.32 0.27
N TYR A 149 2.55 -14.64 0.96
CA TYR A 149 2.53 -13.20 1.22
C TYR A 149 3.74 -12.54 0.56
N LEU A 150 3.59 -11.29 0.10
CA LEU A 150 4.74 -10.47 -0.24
C LEU A 150 5.41 -9.98 1.04
N GLY A 151 6.67 -10.37 1.24
CA GLY A 151 7.48 -9.91 2.36
C GLY A 151 8.21 -8.61 2.01
N ALA A 152 7.86 -7.50 2.65
CA ALA A 152 8.59 -6.25 2.55
C ALA A 152 9.50 -6.05 3.79
N PRO A 153 10.82 -5.88 3.64
CA PRO A 153 11.71 -5.68 4.79
C PRO A 153 11.48 -4.30 5.43
N LEU A 154 11.34 -4.25 6.76
CA LEU A 154 11.18 -3.02 7.54
C LEU A 154 12.50 -2.63 8.22
N ARG A 155 13.58 -2.65 7.46
CA ARG A 155 14.92 -2.27 7.92
C ARG A 155 15.43 -1.17 7.02
N GLN A 156 16.04 -0.16 7.63
CA GLN A 156 16.77 0.84 6.86
C GLN A 156 17.90 0.12 6.10
N PRO A 157 18.09 0.45 4.80
CA PRO A 157 19.17 -0.11 4.00
C PRO A 157 20.55 0.35 4.48
#